data_AF-A0AAV5UST7-F1
#
_entry.id   AF-A0AAV5UST7-F1
#
_cell.length_a   1.000
_cell.length_b   1.000
_cell.length_c   1.000
_cell.angle_alpha   90.00
_cell.angle_beta   90.00
_cell.angle_gamma   90.00
#
_symmetry.space_group_name_H-M   'P 1'
#
loop_
_entity.id
_entity.type
_entity.pdbx_description
1 polymer ?
#
loop_
_entity_poly.entity_id
_entity_poly.type
_entity_poly.pdbx_seq_one_letter_code
_entity_poly.pdbx_strand_id
1 'polypeptide(L)'
;MADEEETLDFRRQWFGAIPNSSSGTYCFQTDDGTILHFDTTQKRLFVITDGDEVVAILPAGETKPLGMIENSLFLLEKNSKIHKATFQPPLTIRVEFVRNLEKDEKHQFGTLFICSQKVQWAVMEG
;
A
#
# COMPACT_ATOMS: atom_id res chain seq x y z
N MET A 1 13.12 -39.23 -20.47
CA MET A 1 13.37 -38.27 -19.38
C MET A 1 12.55 -37.06 -19.76
N ALA A 2 11.39 -36.89 -19.13
CA ALA A 2 10.46 -35.82 -19.43
C ALA A 2 10.74 -34.69 -18.43
N ASP A 3 11.05 -33.51 -18.96
CA ASP A 3 11.19 -32.29 -18.18
C ASP A 3 9.79 -31.87 -17.72
N GLU A 4 9.52 -32.03 -16.42
CA GLU A 4 8.32 -31.49 -15.78
C GLU A 4 8.53 -29.98 -15.58
N GLU A 5 8.00 -29.20 -16.52
CA GLU A 5 7.90 -27.76 -16.42
C GLU A 5 6.85 -27.42 -15.33
N GLU A 6 7.31 -27.15 -14.11
CA GLU A 6 6.49 -26.67 -12.99
C GLU A 6 5.80 -25.36 -13.38
N THR A 7 4.55 -25.47 -13.81
CA THR A 7 3.69 -24.34 -14.08
C THR A 7 3.17 -23.80 -12.75
N LEU A 8 3.78 -22.72 -12.25
CA LEU A 8 3.31 -21.99 -11.07
C LEU A 8 1.93 -21.38 -11.37
N ASP A 9 0.87 -22.03 -10.87
CA ASP A 9 -0.52 -21.55 -10.96
C ASP A 9 -0.71 -20.36 -10.00
N PHE A 10 -0.57 -19.14 -10.52
CA PHE A 10 -0.83 -17.90 -9.78
C PHE A 10 -2.34 -17.69 -9.57
N ARG A 11 -2.97 -18.50 -8.72
CA ARG A 11 -4.30 -18.19 -8.17
C ARG A 11 -4.20 -17.14 -7.08
N ARG A 12 -3.73 -15.94 -7.42
CA ARG A 12 -4.00 -14.75 -6.59
C ARG A 12 -5.41 -14.30 -6.92
N GLN A 13 -6.35 -14.56 -6.00
CA GLN A 13 -7.65 -13.91 -6.00
C GLN A 13 -7.42 -12.40 -6.07
N TRP A 14 -7.66 -11.85 -7.25
CA TRP A 14 -7.69 -10.42 -7.47
C TRP A 14 -9.00 -9.93 -6.84
N PHE A 15 -8.95 -9.51 -5.58
CA PHE A 15 -9.95 -8.59 -5.05
C PHE A 15 -9.68 -7.27 -5.75
N GLY A 16 -10.17 -7.15 -6.99
CA GLY A 16 -10.06 -5.94 -7.78
C GLY A 16 -10.50 -4.78 -6.90
N ALA A 17 -9.60 -3.82 -6.67
CA ALA A 17 -10.00 -2.53 -6.14
C ALA A 17 -11.12 -2.05 -7.05
N ILE A 18 -12.36 -1.99 -6.54
CA ILE A 18 -13.46 -1.42 -7.30
C ILE A 18 -13.11 0.07 -7.42
N PRO A 19 -12.66 0.55 -8.59
CA PRO A 19 -12.41 1.96 -8.73
C PRO A 19 -13.80 2.58 -8.84
N ASN A 20 -14.33 3.09 -7.72
CA ASN A 20 -15.39 4.08 -7.81
C ASN A 20 -14.75 5.33 -8.41
N SER A 21 -14.80 5.36 -9.74
CA SER A 21 -14.18 6.37 -10.59
C SER A 21 -14.92 7.69 -10.44
N SER A 22 -14.58 8.44 -9.39
CA SER A 22 -14.83 9.88 -9.27
C SER A 22 -14.10 10.52 -8.09
N SER A 23 -13.68 9.77 -7.07
CA SER A 23 -13.20 10.33 -5.80
C SER A 23 -11.70 10.26 -5.53
N GLY A 24 -10.88 9.66 -6.40
CA GLY A 24 -9.42 9.59 -6.17
C GLY A 24 -9.03 8.81 -4.91
N THR A 25 -9.92 7.96 -4.40
CA THR A 25 -9.70 7.14 -3.21
C THR A 25 -9.67 5.66 -3.57
N TYR A 26 -8.79 4.91 -2.91
CA TYR A 26 -8.62 3.47 -3.10
C TYR A 26 -8.66 2.79 -1.75
N CYS A 27 -9.39 1.68 -1.65
CA CYS A 27 -9.51 0.91 -0.41
C CYS A 27 -9.14 -0.54 -0.68
N PHE A 28 -8.37 -1.12 0.22
CA PHE A 28 -7.93 -2.51 0.18
C PHE A 28 -8.04 -3.11 1.58
N GLN A 29 -8.31 -4.41 1.65
CA GLN A 29 -8.35 -5.15 2.90
C GLN A 29 -7.41 -6.35 2.82
N THR A 30 -6.63 -6.58 3.85
CA THR A 30 -5.76 -7.76 4.01
C THR A 30 -6.51 -8.89 4.71
N ASP A 31 -5.94 -10.10 4.64
CA ASP A 31 -6.55 -11.31 5.23
C ASP A 31 -6.67 -11.24 6.77
N ASP A 32 -5.81 -10.45 7.42
CA ASP A 32 -5.86 -10.19 8.87
C ASP A 32 -6.92 -9.13 9.27
N GLY A 33 -7.67 -8.60 8.30
CA GLY A 33 -8.72 -7.61 8.52
C GLY A 33 -8.24 -6.16 8.48
N THR A 34 -6.94 -5.90 8.34
CA THR A 34 -6.41 -4.53 8.21
C THR A 34 -6.94 -3.86 6.94
N ILE A 35 -7.40 -2.62 7.06
CA ILE A 35 -7.91 -1.81 5.94
C ILE A 35 -6.87 -0.75 5.57
N LEU A 36 -6.46 -0.73 4.30
CA LEU A 36 -5.61 0.30 3.73
C LEU A 36 -6.44 1.20 2.83
N HIS A 37 -6.60 2.46 3.24
CA HIS A 37 -7.31 3.49 2.49
C HIS A 37 -6.31 4.54 1.99
N PHE A 38 -6.17 4.65 0.67
CA PHE A 38 -5.30 5.61 0.02
C PHE A 38 -6.12 6.74 -0.64
N ASP A 39 -5.92 7.97 -0.17
CA ASP A 39 -6.48 9.19 -0.74
C ASP A 39 -5.43 9.89 -1.63
N THR A 40 -5.63 9.85 -2.95
CA THR A 40 -4.72 10.51 -3.91
C THR A 40 -4.79 12.03 -3.88
N THR A 41 -5.91 12.60 -3.42
CA THR A 41 -6.11 14.05 -3.33
C THR A 41 -5.33 14.61 -2.15
N GLN A 42 -5.46 13.96 -0.99
CA GLN A 42 -4.75 14.36 0.23
C GLN A 42 -3.33 13.78 0.34
N LYS A 43 -2.98 12.82 -0.52
CA LYS A 43 -1.70 12.08 -0.49
C LYS A 43 -1.47 11.39 0.86
N ARG A 44 -2.54 10.79 1.39
CA ARG A 44 -2.53 10.12 2.69
C ARG A 44 -2.88 8.65 2.53
N LEU A 45 -2.09 7.81 3.20
CA LEU A 45 -2.40 6.41 3.39
C LEU A 45 -2.87 6.23 4.84
N PHE A 46 -4.13 5.87 4.99
CA PHE A 46 -4.75 5.50 6.24
C PHE A 46 -4.70 3.99 6.37
N VAL A 47 -4.33 3.49 7.54
CA VAL A 47 -4.34 2.07 7.88
C VAL A 47 -5.20 1.91 9.11
N ILE A 48 -6.27 1.14 9.01
CA ILE A 48 -7.19 0.86 10.11
C ILE A 48 -7.02 -0.60 10.52
N THR A 49 -6.62 -0.83 11.77
CA THR A 49 -6.45 -2.16 12.36
C THR A 49 -6.98 -2.14 13.79
N ASP A 50 -7.71 -3.17 14.21
CA ASP A 50 -8.22 -3.29 15.59
C ASP A 50 -8.97 -2.04 16.13
N GLY A 51 -9.61 -1.27 15.23
CA GLY A 51 -10.30 -0.02 15.56
C GLY A 51 -9.40 1.23 15.70
N ASP A 52 -8.08 1.06 15.62
CA ASP A 52 -7.11 2.16 15.60
C ASP A 52 -6.82 2.59 14.15
N GLU A 53 -6.59 3.89 13.94
CA GLU A 53 -6.18 4.44 12.65
C GLU A 53 -4.73 4.97 12.71
N VAL A 54 -3.93 4.60 11.72
CA VAL A 54 -2.57 5.06 11.50
C VAL A 54 -2.49 5.78 10.16
N VAL A 55 -1.93 6.99 10.16
CA VAL A 55 -1.84 7.81 8.94
C VAL A 55 -0.38 8.02 8.54
N ALA A 56 -0.10 7.80 7.25
CA ALA A 56 1.15 8.18 6.62
C ALA A 56 0.93 9.22 5.52
N ILE A 57 1.75 10.27 5.54
CA ILE A 57 1.81 11.27 4.48
C ILE A 57 2.81 10.76 3.43
N LEU A 58 2.35 10.58 2.19
CA LEU A 58 3.20 10.16 1.09
C LEU A 58 3.95 11.36 0.48
N PRO A 59 5.10 11.13 -0.17
CA PRO A 59 5.91 12.20 -0.75
C PRO A 59 5.14 13.07 -1.75
N ALA A 60 5.59 14.32 -1.87
CA ALA A 60 5.00 15.32 -2.75
C ALA A 60 5.22 14.97 -4.23
N GLY A 61 4.34 14.14 -4.77
CA GLY A 61 4.32 13.75 -6.18
C GLY A 61 2.95 13.19 -6.57
N GLU A 62 2.70 13.05 -7.87
CA GLU A 62 1.58 12.23 -8.35
C GLU A 62 1.89 10.79 -7.97
N THR A 63 1.07 10.22 -7.08
CA THR A 63 1.23 8.86 -6.58
C THR A 63 -0.05 8.08 -6.90
N LYS A 64 0.08 6.96 -7.59
CA LYS A 64 -1.05 6.08 -7.93
C LYS A 64 -0.82 4.70 -7.32
N PRO A 65 -1.85 4.03 -6.78
CA PRO A 65 -1.69 2.67 -6.33
C PRO A 65 -1.58 1.73 -7.54
N LEU A 66 -0.63 0.82 -7.51
CA LEU A 66 -0.48 -0.25 -8.50
C LEU A 66 -1.26 -1.49 -8.13
N GLY A 67 -1.49 -1.69 -6.83
CA GLY A 67 -2.19 -2.84 -6.28
C GLY A 67 -1.56 -3.31 -4.98
N MET A 68 -2.12 -4.38 -4.44
CA MET A 68 -1.67 -5.01 -3.22
C MET A 68 -1.12 -6.41 -3.46
N ILE A 69 -0.09 -6.74 -2.68
CA ILE A 69 0.49 -8.06 -2.61
C ILE A 69 0.75 -8.33 -1.13
N GLU A 70 0.14 -9.40 -0.61
CA GLU A 70 0.19 -9.74 0.82
C GLU A 70 -0.23 -8.50 1.65
N ASN A 71 0.57 -8.11 2.64
CA ASN A 71 0.30 -6.96 3.52
C ASN A 71 0.99 -5.69 3.04
N SER A 72 1.14 -5.52 1.72
CA SER A 72 1.90 -4.41 1.15
C SER A 72 1.19 -3.75 -0.03
N LEU A 73 1.11 -2.42 0.03
CA LEU A 73 0.59 -1.57 -1.04
C LEU A 73 1.74 -1.07 -1.91
N PHE A 74 1.66 -1.34 -3.21
CA PHE A 74 2.61 -0.83 -4.18
C PHE A 74 2.10 0.47 -4.78
N LEU A 75 2.98 1.46 -4.86
CA LEU A 75 2.68 2.82 -5.27
C LEU A 75 3.60 3.21 -6.42
N LEU A 76 3.05 3.86 -7.44
CA LEU A 76 3.79 4.45 -8.56
C LEU A 76 3.84 5.97 -8.40
N GLU A 77 5.04 6.50 -8.13
CA GLU A 77 5.32 7.94 -8.10
C GLU A 77 5.80 8.40 -9.49
N LYS A 78 5.19 9.48 -10.02
CA LYS A 78 5.58 10.16 -11.28
C LYS A 78 5.69 9.21 -12.49
N ASN A 79 4.89 8.14 -12.51
CA ASN A 79 4.88 7.10 -13.53
C ASN A 79 6.19 6.31 -13.70
N SER A 80 7.19 6.49 -12.84
CA SER A 80 8.51 5.85 -13.01
C SER A 80 9.09 5.22 -11.74
N LYS A 81 8.73 5.67 -10.54
CA LYS A 81 9.27 5.11 -9.30
C LYS A 81 8.24 4.24 -8.59
N ILE A 82 8.62 3.01 -8.30
CA ILE A 82 7.79 2.08 -7.53
C ILE A 82 8.23 2.13 -6.06
N HIS A 83 7.28 2.35 -5.18
CA HIS A 83 7.42 2.28 -3.74
C HIS A 83 6.56 1.16 -3.16
N LYS A 84 6.99 0.60 -2.03
CA LYS A 84 6.25 -0.40 -1.26
C LYS A 84 5.92 0.21 0.10
N ALA A 85 4.64 0.36 0.40
CA ALA A 85 4.14 0.71 1.71
C ALA A 85 3.73 -0.56 2.46
N THR A 86 4.32 -0.80 3.62
CA THR A 86 4.03 -1.95 4.48
C THR A 86 3.58 -1.45 5.83
N PHE A 87 2.45 -1.94 6.32
CA PHE A 87 2.06 -1.72 7.71
C PHE A 87 2.87 -2.63 8.62
N GLN A 88 3.49 -2.03 9.63
CA GLN A 88 4.23 -2.70 10.70
C GLN A 88 3.49 -2.40 12.00
N PRO A 89 2.67 -3.35 12.49
CA PRO A 89 2.00 -3.21 13.76
C PRO A 89 3.01 -2.87 14.88
N PRO A 90 2.62 -2.06 15.87
CA PRO A 90 1.24 -1.61 16.10
C PRO A 90 0.87 -0.30 15.39
N LEU A 91 1.82 0.56 15.02
CA LEU A 91 1.51 1.95 14.62
C LEU A 91 2.40 2.50 13.51
N THR A 92 3.14 1.66 12.78
CA THR A 92 4.13 2.14 11.82
C THR A 92 3.74 1.80 10.41
N ILE A 93 3.80 2.77 9.51
CA ILE A 93 3.77 2.53 8.07
C ILE A 93 5.18 2.78 7.55
N ARG A 94 5.77 1.74 6.96
CA ARG A 94 7.09 1.79 6.34
C ARG A 94 6.94 1.93 4.84
N VAL A 95 7.52 2.98 4.27
CA VAL A 95 7.56 3.18 2.80
C VAL A 95 8.99 3.00 2.31
N GLU A 96 9.19 2.06 1.41
CA GLU A 96 10.48 1.71 0.81
C GLU A 96 10.47 1.97 -0.69
N PHE A 97 11.60 2.40 -1.25
CA PHE A 97 11.77 2.43 -2.71
C PHE A 97 12.11 1.03 -3.22
N VAL A 98 11.46 0.62 -4.30
CA VAL A 98 11.62 -0.71 -4.92
C VAL A 98 12.43 -0.62 -6.21
N ARG A 99 12.00 0.23 -7.14
CA ARG A 99 12.58 0.30 -8.50
C ARG A 99 12.26 1.62 -9.20
N ASN A 100 13.18 2.07 -10.07
CA ASN A 100 12.91 3.09 -11.07
C ASN A 100 12.78 2.43 -12.46
N LEU A 101 11.62 2.57 -13.08
CA LEU A 101 11.28 2.02 -14.39
C LEU A 101 12.03 2.71 -15.54
N GLU A 102 12.37 3.98 -15.41
CA GLU A 102 13.08 4.73 -16.47
C GLU A 102 14.56 4.40 -16.52
N LYS A 103 15.20 4.26 -15.34
CA LYS A 103 16.64 4.03 -15.22
C LYS A 103 17.01 2.55 -15.14
N ASP A 104 16.00 1.68 -15.11
CA ASP A 104 16.12 0.26 -14.77
C ASP A 104 16.89 -0.02 -13.46
N GLU A 105 16.92 0.98 -12.57
CA GLU A 105 17.60 0.90 -11.29
C GLU A 105 16.75 0.08 -10.32
N LYS A 106 17.27 -1.07 -9.91
CA LYS A 106 16.77 -1.83 -8.76
C LYS A 106 17.61 -1.43 -7.55
N HIS A 107 16.99 -1.09 -6.44
CA HIS A 107 17.75 -0.85 -5.20
C HIS A 107 17.40 -1.87 -4.13
N GLN A 108 18.46 -2.39 -3.51
CA GLN A 108 18.44 -3.14 -2.27
C GLN A 108 18.33 -2.12 -1.12
N PHE A 109 17.28 -2.27 -0.31
CA PHE A 109 17.07 -1.69 1.02
C PHE A 109 17.38 -0.21 1.20
N GLY A 110 16.33 0.61 1.13
CA GLY A 110 16.29 1.95 1.70
C GLY A 110 14.91 2.22 2.29
N THR A 111 14.82 2.33 3.61
CA THR A 111 13.63 2.87 4.28
C THR A 111 13.56 4.36 3.96
N LEU A 112 12.55 4.79 3.22
CA LEU A 112 12.39 6.22 2.92
C LEU A 112 11.64 6.95 4.03
N PHE A 113 10.64 6.31 4.65
CA PHE A 113 9.82 6.96 5.69
C PHE A 113 9.30 5.97 6.74
N ILE A 114 9.25 6.44 7.99
CA ILE A 114 8.54 5.83 9.12
C ILE A 114 7.58 6.92 9.62
N CYS A 115 6.28 6.67 9.55
CA CYS A 115 5.29 7.58 10.12
C CYS A 115 4.37 6.80 11.05
N SER A 116 4.16 7.35 12.24
CA SER A 116 3.30 6.80 13.29
C SER A 116 2.50 7.94 13.93
N GLN A 117 1.36 8.29 13.33
CA GLN A 117 0.34 9.09 14.03
C GLN A 117 -0.86 8.20 14.28
N LYS A 118 -1.12 7.95 15.57
CA LYS A 118 -2.32 7.24 16.04
C LYS A 118 -3.46 8.25 16.13
N VAL A 119 -4.55 8.01 15.40
CA VAL A 119 -5.80 8.76 15.55
C VAL A 119 -6.76 7.88 16.33
N GLN A 120 -7.16 8.32 17.53
CA GLN A 120 -8.17 7.64 18.33
C GLN A 120 -9.52 8.33 18.10
N TRP A 121 -10.49 7.58 17.58
CA TRP A 121 -11.86 8.02 17.50
C TRP A 121 -12.53 7.77 18.85
N ALA A 122 -12.86 8.83 19.59
CA ALA A 122 -13.73 8.73 20.75
C ALA A 122 -15.16 8.49 20.24
N VAL A 123 -15.70 7.28 20.44
CA VAL A 123 -17.13 7.01 20.25
C VAL A 123 -17.86 7.79 21.36
N MET A 124 -18.44 8.94 21.02
CA MET A 124 -19.39 9.58 21.91
C MET A 124 -20.70 8.78 21.80
N GLU A 125 -20.94 7.90 22.78
CA GLU A 125 -22.29 7.40 23.03
C GLU A 125 -23.14 8.59 23.51
N GLY A 126 -24.17 8.93 22.74
CA GLY A 126 -25.17 9.95 23.04
C GLY A 126 -26.52 9.52 22.54
#